data_AF-A0A933WPT8-F1
#
_entry.id   AF-A0A933WPT8-F1
#
_cell.length_a   1.000
_cell.length_b   1.000
_cell.length_c   1.000
_cell.angle_alpha   90.00
_cell.angle_beta   90.00
_cell.angle_gamma   90.00
#
_symmetry.space_group_name_H-M   'P 1'
#
loop_
_entity.id
_entity.type
_entity.pdbx_description
1 polymer ?
#
loop_
_entity_poly.entity_id
_entity_poly.type
_entity_poly.pdbx_seq_one_letter_code
_entity_poly.pdbx_strand_id
1 'polypeptide(L)'
;MKIRQLFRKAVKENFIIVAISTGLTMNEYHNPIVVNLIEDCCPDYWELLTPSAYLVFFRSKHSASRNQAEKLIEGIRNLILHDEKFEYFKVGINEGVVLTELDWRGRVTFPPVGEAVLKATKNEKGKQDFAQQNFQADQ
;
A
#
# COMPACT_ATOMS: atom_id res chain seq x y z
N MET A 1 -15.93 17.42 34.20
CA MET A 1 -15.77 16.59 32.98
C MET A 1 -14.28 16.49 32.67
N LYS A 2 -13.61 15.38 32.97
CA LYS A 2 -12.16 15.22 32.70
C LYS A 2 -11.97 15.01 31.20
N ILE A 3 -11.41 16.00 30.51
CA ILE A 3 -10.94 15.89 29.14
C ILE A 3 -9.92 14.73 29.15
N ARG A 4 -10.32 13.57 28.62
CA ARG A 4 -9.36 12.51 28.33
C ARG A 4 -8.45 13.08 27.26
N GLN A 5 -7.26 13.55 27.65
CA GLN A 5 -6.18 13.77 26.71
C GLN A 5 -6.11 12.48 25.86
N LEU A 6 -6.35 12.60 24.56
CA LEU A 6 -6.20 11.52 23.61
C LEU A 6 -4.74 11.11 23.68
N PHE A 7 -4.43 10.08 24.47
CA PHE A 7 -3.10 9.51 24.57
C PHE A 7 -2.74 8.94 23.21
N ARG A 8 -1.98 9.72 22.43
CA ARG A 8 -1.31 9.24 21.23
C ARG A 8 0.01 8.65 21.69
N LYS A 9 0.27 7.40 21.28
CA LYS A 9 1.50 6.70 21.62
C LYS A 9 2.28 6.47 20.34
N ALA A 10 3.46 7.08 20.26
CA ALA A 10 4.44 6.70 19.25
C ALA A 10 4.90 5.26 19.50
N VAL A 11 4.80 4.42 18.48
CA VAL A 11 5.15 2.99 18.55
C VAL A 11 5.95 2.57 17.33
N LYS A 12 6.81 1.57 17.53
CA LYS A 12 7.46 0.83 16.45
C LYS A 12 6.68 -0.45 16.22
N GLU A 13 6.18 -0.64 15.01
CA GLU A 13 5.34 -1.79 14.64
C GLU A 13 5.80 -2.30 13.28
N ASN A 14 5.62 -3.60 13.04
CA ASN A 14 5.96 -4.23 11.78
C ASN A 14 4.76 -4.14 10.83
N PHE A 15 5.01 -3.71 9.59
CA PHE A 15 3.99 -3.51 8.57
C PHE A 15 4.41 -4.14 7.24
N ILE A 16 3.44 -4.70 6.54
CA ILE A 16 3.49 -4.93 5.10
C ILE A 16 3.07 -3.62 4.43
N ILE A 17 3.93 -3.11 3.56
CA ILE A 17 3.78 -1.82 2.91
C ILE A 17 3.66 -2.07 1.41
N VAL A 18 2.58 -1.59 0.82
CA VAL A 18 2.33 -1.64 -0.61
C VAL A 18 2.37 -0.21 -1.15
N ALA A 19 3.33 0.07 -2.02
CA ALA A 19 3.44 1.30 -2.77
C ALA A 19 2.80 1.09 -4.15
N ILE A 20 1.85 1.94 -4.51
CA ILE A 20 1.21 1.92 -5.84
C ILE A 20 1.52 3.27 -6.48
N SER A 21 2.28 3.26 -7.56
CA SER A 21 2.69 4.49 -8.24
C SER A 21 2.39 4.44 -9.73
N THR A 22 2.43 5.60 -10.36
CA THR A 22 2.42 5.73 -11.81
C THR A 22 3.39 6.84 -12.23
N GLY A 23 3.94 6.72 -13.44
CA GLY A 23 4.75 7.78 -14.05
C GLY A 23 3.94 9.03 -14.42
N LEU A 24 2.61 8.97 -14.29
CA LEU A 24 1.66 10.02 -14.61
C LEU A 24 0.89 10.47 -13.36
N THR A 25 0.20 11.61 -13.43
CA THR A 25 -0.75 12.00 -12.38
C THR A 25 -2.00 11.12 -12.45
N MET A 26 -2.46 10.63 -11.29
CA MET A 26 -3.74 9.94 -11.19
C MET A 26 -4.88 10.90 -11.50
N ASN A 27 -5.68 10.55 -12.51
CA ASN A 27 -6.82 11.36 -12.93
C ASN A 27 -8.13 10.84 -12.34
N GLU A 28 -9.25 11.48 -12.71
CA GLU A 28 -10.60 11.14 -12.26
C GLU A 28 -11.05 9.72 -12.67
N TYR A 29 -10.39 9.09 -13.64
CA TYR A 29 -10.66 7.70 -14.01
C TYR A 29 -9.88 6.71 -13.14
N HIS A 30 -8.57 6.94 -12.96
CA HIS A 30 -7.72 6.01 -12.19
C HIS A 30 -8.04 6.03 -10.70
N ASN A 31 -8.22 7.23 -10.14
CA ASN A 31 -8.28 7.43 -8.71
C ASN A 31 -9.41 6.62 -8.04
N PRO A 32 -10.68 6.67 -8.49
CA PRO A 32 -11.75 5.90 -7.86
C PRO A 32 -11.52 4.39 -7.90
N ILE A 33 -10.96 3.87 -9.00
CA ILE A 33 -10.71 2.42 -9.15
C ILE A 33 -9.65 1.96 -8.15
N VAL A 34 -8.54 2.69 -8.05
CA VAL A 34 -7.44 2.34 -7.14
C VAL A 34 -7.88 2.51 -5.69
N VAL A 35 -8.59 3.59 -5.35
CA VAL A 35 -9.13 3.81 -3.99
C VAL A 35 -10.08 2.69 -3.59
N ASN A 36 -11.02 2.29 -4.45
CA ASN A 36 -11.93 1.18 -4.16
C ASN A 36 -11.17 -0.12 -3.87
N LEU A 37 -10.14 -0.45 -4.66
CA LEU A 37 -9.30 -1.62 -4.41
C LEU A 37 -8.57 -1.55 -3.06
N ILE A 38 -8.06 -0.37 -2.70
CA ILE A 38 -7.40 -0.14 -1.41
C ILE A 38 -8.40 -0.34 -0.28
N GLU A 39 -9.56 0.32 -0.34
CA GLU A 39 -10.60 0.26 0.70
C GLU A 39 -11.16 -1.15 0.89
N ASP A 40 -11.41 -1.89 -0.21
CA ASP A 40 -11.88 -3.28 -0.19
C ASP A 40 -10.91 -4.26 0.49
N CYS A 41 -9.64 -3.88 0.60
CA CYS A 41 -8.61 -4.68 1.29
C CYS A 41 -8.51 -4.34 2.78
N CYS A 42 -9.25 -3.34 3.26
CA CYS A 42 -9.31 -2.91 4.67
C CYS A 42 -7.91 -2.70 5.31
N PRO A 43 -7.04 -1.84 4.74
CA PRO A 43 -5.73 -1.56 5.32
C PRO A 43 -5.85 -0.87 6.69
N ASP A 44 -4.79 -0.97 7.49
CA ASP A 44 -4.72 -0.26 8.77
C ASP A 44 -4.52 1.25 8.58
N TYR A 45 -3.87 1.64 7.49
CA TYR A 45 -3.67 3.03 7.08
C TYR A 45 -3.36 3.09 5.57
N TRP A 46 -3.76 4.18 4.91
CA TRP A 46 -3.30 4.50 3.56
C TRP A 46 -3.38 6.00 3.31
N GLU A 47 -2.58 6.48 2.37
CA GLU A 47 -2.61 7.89 1.95
C GLU A 47 -2.12 8.07 0.51
N LEU A 48 -2.58 9.16 -0.11
CA LEU A 48 -2.02 9.68 -1.35
C LEU A 48 -0.81 10.56 -1.02
N LEU A 49 0.41 10.05 -1.25
CA LEU A 49 1.64 10.77 -0.93
C LEU A 49 1.94 11.89 -1.94
N THR A 50 1.74 11.57 -3.22
CA THR A 50 1.86 12.50 -4.35
C THR A 50 0.65 12.31 -5.25
N PRO A 51 0.34 13.22 -6.18
CA PRO A 51 -0.71 13.01 -7.17
C PRO A 51 -0.54 11.74 -8.03
N SER A 52 0.57 11.01 -7.90
CA SER A 52 0.93 9.83 -8.67
C SER A 52 1.18 8.58 -7.80
N ALA A 53 1.09 8.64 -6.48
CA ALA A 53 1.48 7.52 -5.61
C ALA A 53 0.64 7.37 -4.33
N TYR A 54 0.17 6.14 -4.09
CA TYR A 54 -0.41 5.70 -2.84
C TYR A 54 0.58 4.89 -2.02
N LEU A 55 0.52 5.07 -0.70
CA LEU A 55 1.12 4.16 0.27
C LEU A 55 0.03 3.49 1.08
N VAL A 56 0.08 2.16 1.16
CA VAL A 56 -0.92 1.34 1.85
C VAL A 56 -0.22 0.45 2.86
N PHE A 57 -0.77 0.37 4.07
CA PHE A 57 -0.11 -0.23 5.23
C PHE A 57 -1.02 -1.26 5.89
N PHE A 58 -0.49 -2.47 6.05
CA PHE A 58 -1.14 -3.56 6.77
C PHE A 58 -0.22 -4.03 7.91
N ARG A 59 -0.70 -4.08 9.15
CA ARG A 59 0.10 -4.55 10.29
C ARG A 59 0.33 -6.04 10.16
N SER A 60 1.59 -6.46 10.11
CA SER A 60 1.94 -7.87 9.84
C SER A 60 1.55 -8.83 10.97
N LYS A 61 1.24 -8.32 12.17
CA LYS A 61 0.76 -9.14 13.28
C LYS A 61 -0.64 -9.74 13.07
N HIS A 62 -1.43 -9.18 12.16
CA HIS A 62 -2.75 -9.71 11.84
C HIS A 62 -2.62 -10.80 10.77
N SER A 63 -3.11 -11.99 11.05
CA SER A 63 -2.99 -13.14 10.13
C SER A 63 -3.62 -12.87 8.75
N ALA A 64 -4.68 -12.07 8.68
CA ALA A 64 -5.35 -11.70 7.43
C ALA A 64 -4.59 -10.66 6.61
N SER A 65 -3.68 -9.88 7.21
CA SER A 65 -3.06 -8.72 6.55
C SER A 65 -2.19 -9.09 5.35
N ARG A 66 -1.54 -10.26 5.38
CA ARG A 66 -0.78 -10.74 4.23
C ARG A 66 -1.68 -11.02 3.03
N ASN A 67 -2.77 -11.76 3.25
CA ASN A 67 -3.74 -12.06 2.19
C ASN A 67 -4.41 -10.79 1.66
N GLN A 68 -4.69 -9.81 2.52
CA GLN A 68 -5.25 -8.51 2.11
C GLN A 68 -4.26 -7.71 1.25
N ALA A 69 -2.97 -7.68 1.63
CA ALA A 69 -1.94 -7.04 0.83
C ALA A 69 -1.78 -7.75 -0.52
N GLU A 70 -1.73 -9.09 -0.55
CA GLU A 70 -1.65 -9.90 -1.77
C GLU A 70 -2.85 -9.65 -2.69
N LYS A 71 -4.07 -9.62 -2.15
CA LYS A 71 -5.28 -9.30 -2.91
C LYS A 71 -5.20 -7.90 -3.56
N LEU A 72 -4.70 -6.90 -2.82
CA LEU A 72 -4.48 -5.57 -3.38
C LEU A 72 -3.46 -5.60 -4.53
N ILE A 73 -2.33 -6.27 -4.31
CA ILE A 73 -1.27 -6.40 -5.32
C ILE A 73 -1.81 -7.08 -6.59
N GLU A 74 -2.53 -8.18 -6.45
CA GLU A 74 -3.16 -8.89 -7.56
C GLU A 74 -4.20 -8.02 -8.28
N GLY A 75 -5.04 -7.29 -7.54
CA GLY A 75 -6.01 -6.37 -8.11
C GLY A 75 -5.35 -5.31 -9.00
N ILE A 76 -4.28 -4.67 -8.51
CA ILE A 76 -3.53 -3.67 -9.29
C ILE A 76 -2.80 -4.31 -10.47
N ARG A 77 -2.19 -5.49 -10.29
CA ARG A 77 -1.53 -6.22 -11.40
C ARG A 77 -2.51 -6.57 -12.51
N ASN A 78 -3.71 -7.03 -12.16
CA ASN A 78 -4.75 -7.34 -13.13
C ASN A 78 -5.14 -6.10 -13.93
N LEU A 79 -5.27 -4.93 -13.29
CA LEU A 79 -5.50 -3.68 -14.01
C LEU A 79 -4.35 -3.35 -14.97
N ILE A 80 -3.09 -3.45 -14.52
CA ILE A 80 -1.90 -3.19 -15.35
C ILE A 80 -1.85 -4.09 -16.60
N LEU A 81 -2.22 -5.36 -16.44
CA LEU A 81 -2.16 -6.36 -17.51
C LEU A 81 -3.31 -6.23 -18.51
N HIS A 82 -4.50 -5.86 -18.05
CA HIS A 82 -5.73 -5.95 -18.85
C HIS A 82 -6.34 -4.61 -19.26
N ASP A 83 -5.95 -3.49 -18.65
CA ASP A 83 -6.40 -2.15 -19.05
C ASP A 83 -5.17 -1.28 -19.40
N GLU A 84 -5.07 -0.92 -20.68
CA GLU A 84 -3.97 -0.10 -21.21
C GLU A 84 -3.83 1.24 -20.48
N LYS A 85 -4.92 1.77 -19.91
CA LYS A 85 -4.88 3.01 -19.13
C LYS A 85 -4.06 2.88 -17.85
N PHE A 86 -3.80 1.65 -17.38
CA PHE A 86 -2.99 1.36 -16.20
C PHE A 86 -1.57 0.89 -16.55
N GLU A 87 -1.14 0.93 -17.82
CA GLU A 87 0.15 0.35 -18.23
C GLU A 87 1.38 0.95 -17.54
N TYR A 88 1.29 2.22 -17.12
CA TYR A 88 2.36 2.95 -16.44
C TYR A 88 2.35 2.77 -14.92
N PHE A 89 1.38 2.02 -14.38
CA PHE A 89 1.32 1.74 -12.97
C PHE A 89 2.41 0.75 -12.57
N LYS A 90 2.90 0.94 -11.35
CA LYS A 90 3.89 0.08 -10.72
C LYS A 90 3.45 -0.25 -9.30
N VAL A 91 3.86 -1.42 -8.83
CA VAL A 91 3.60 -1.89 -7.48
C VAL A 91 4.90 -2.28 -6.81
N GLY A 92 5.17 -1.68 -5.66
CA GLY A 92 6.31 -1.96 -4.81
C GLY A 92 5.86 -2.51 -3.47
N ILE A 93 6.61 -3.48 -2.94
CA ILE A 93 6.24 -4.16 -1.70
C ILE A 93 7.47 -4.26 -0.81
N ASN A 94 7.26 -4.02 0.48
CA ASN A 94 8.25 -4.36 1.49
C ASN A 94 7.57 -4.65 2.83
N GLU A 95 8.17 -5.50 3.64
CA GLU A 95 7.77 -5.71 5.04
C GLU A 95 8.87 -5.18 5.96
N GLY A 96 8.50 -4.47 7.03
CA GLY A 96 9.47 -4.03 8.01
C GLY A 96 8.92 -3.13 9.11
N VAL A 97 9.79 -2.86 10.08
CA VAL A 97 9.47 -2.01 11.23
C VAL A 97 9.40 -0.54 10.81
N VAL A 98 8.30 0.11 11.16
CA VAL A 98 8.05 1.54 10.94
C VAL A 98 7.64 2.21 12.25
N LEU A 99 7.86 3.52 12.32
CA LEU A 99 7.40 4.36 13.41
C LEU A 99 6.03 4.95 13.04
N THR A 100 5.06 4.84 13.94
CA THR A 100 3.70 5.40 13.75
C THR A 100 3.12 5.84 15.08
N GLU A 101 1.95 6.48 15.07
CA GLU A 101 1.16 6.77 16.26
C GLU A 101 -0.14 5.98 16.23
N LEU A 102 -0.52 5.44 17.39
CA LEU A 102 -1.80 4.78 17.59
C LEU A 102 -2.71 5.59 18.52
N ASP A 103 -4.02 5.55 18.27
CA ASP A 103 -5.02 5.94 19.25
C ASP A 103 -5.20 4.88 20.35
N TRP A 104 -6.04 5.19 21.34
CA TRP A 104 -6.36 4.28 22.44
C TRP A 104 -7.07 2.98 22.02
N ARG A 105 -7.61 2.91 20.80
CA ARG A 105 -8.19 1.70 20.20
C ARG A 105 -7.17 0.93 19.36
N GLY A 106 -5.92 1.40 19.30
CA GLY A 106 -4.86 0.80 18.49
C GLY A 106 -5.02 1.06 16.99
N ARG A 107 -5.74 2.10 16.57
CA ARG A 107 -5.84 2.53 15.17
C ARG A 107 -4.70 3.47 14.83
N VAL A 108 -4.18 3.38 13.61
CA VAL A 108 -3.14 4.29 13.12
C VAL A 108 -3.71 5.69 12.99
N THR A 109 -3.06 6.68 13.62
CA THR A 109 -3.45 8.10 13.56
C THR A 109 -2.41 8.98 12.89
N PHE A 110 -1.22 8.45 12.62
CA PHE A 110 -0.15 9.18 11.96
C PHE A 110 0.51 8.29 10.89
N PRO A 111 0.84 8.83 9.71
CA PRO A 111 1.52 8.11 8.64
C PRO A 111 2.70 7.29 9.17
N PRO A 112 2.75 5.97 8.90
CA PRO A 112 3.92 5.18 9.27
C PRO A 112 5.15 5.61 8.45
N VAL A 113 6.27 5.88 9.14
CA VAL A 113 7.53 6.31 8.52
C VAL A 113 8.69 5.38 8.87
N GLY A 114 9.65 5.23 7.95
CA GLY A 114 10.84 4.45 8.19
C GLY A 114 11.50 3.93 6.91
N GLU A 115 12.64 3.26 7.08
CA GLU A 115 13.40 2.68 5.96
C GLU A 115 12.57 1.66 5.15
N ALA A 116 11.68 0.93 5.83
CA ALA A 116 10.81 -0.04 5.17
C ALA A 116 9.87 0.61 4.14
N VAL A 117 9.43 1.85 4.39
CA VAL A 117 8.60 2.63 3.45
C VAL A 117 9.40 3.01 2.21
N LEU A 118 10.64 3.48 2.42
CA LEU A 118 11.55 3.83 1.33
C LEU A 118 11.94 2.62 0.47
N LYS A 119 12.03 1.44 1.08
CA LYS A 119 12.28 0.19 0.36
C LYS A 119 11.07 -0.22 -0.48
N ALA A 120 9.85 -0.09 0.04
CA ALA A 120 8.63 -0.38 -0.73
C ALA A 120 8.54 0.47 -2.00
N THR A 121 8.78 1.79 -1.90
CA THR A 121 8.76 2.70 -3.07
C THR A 121 9.89 2.45 -4.05
N LYS A 122 11.07 2.00 -3.59
CA LYS A 122 12.18 1.62 -4.48
C LYS A 122 11.96 0.29 -5.20
N ASN A 123 11.15 -0.61 -4.63
CA ASN A 123 10.89 -1.95 -5.16
C ASN A 123 9.73 -2.00 -6.16
N GLU A 124 9.28 -0.85 -6.66
CA GLU A 124 8.17 -0.75 -7.60
C GLU A 124 8.48 -1.41 -8.95
N LYS A 125 7.65 -2.39 -9.34
CA LYS A 125 7.73 -3.11 -10.62
C LYS A 125 6.52 -2.80 -11.50
N GLY A 126 6.73 -2.72 -12.81
CA GLY A 126 5.69 -2.35 -13.79
C GLY A 126 5.31 -3.48 -14.76
N LYS A 127 4.54 -3.14 -15.79
CA LYS A 127 4.01 -4.09 -16.80
C LYS A 127 5.06 -5.04 -17.39
N GLN A 128 6.24 -4.54 -17.76
CA GLN A 128 7.31 -5.35 -18.36
C GLN A 128 7.87 -6.41 -17.38
N ASP A 129 8.01 -6.06 -16.11
CA ASP A 129 8.52 -6.98 -15.08
C ASP A 129 7.51 -8.08 -14.74
N PHE A 130 6.20 -7.74 -14.74
CA PHE A 130 5.14 -8.72 -14.49
C PHE A 130 4.95 -9.67 -15.67
N ALA A 131 5.07 -9.19 -16.91
CA ALA A 131 5.04 -10.05 -18.07
C ALA A 131 6.17 -11.10 -18.00
N GLN A 132 7.40 -10.70 -17.66
CA GLN A 132 8.54 -11.61 -17.53
C GLN A 132 8.37 -12.65 -16.42
N GLN A 133 7.71 -12.32 -15.30
CA GLN A 133 7.44 -13.29 -14.24
C GLN A 133 6.45 -14.39 -14.68
N ASN A 134 5.42 -14.05 -15.45
CA ASN A 134 4.47 -15.04 -15.95
C ASN A 134 5.14 -16.00 -16.97
N PHE A 135 6.06 -15.49 -17.82
CA PHE A 135 6.81 -16.36 -18.74
C PHE A 135 7.77 -17.34 -18.05
N GLN A 136 8.22 -17.05 -16.83
CA GLN A 136 9.09 -17.94 -16.05
C GLN A 136 8.31 -18.93 -15.15
N ALA A 137 7.04 -18.64 -14.83
CA ALA A 137 6.21 -19.52 -14.03
C ALA A 137 5.59 -20.68 -14.84
N ASP A 138 5.54 -20.55 -16.17
CA ASP A 138 4.93 -21.51 -17.11
C ASP A 138 5.95 -22.41 -17.84
N GLN A 139 7.22 -22.49 -17.38
CA GLN A 139 8.26 -23.43 -17.87
C GLN A 139 8.62 -24.47 -16.82
#